data_AF-A0A7J7J9R0-F1
#
_entry.id   AF-A0A7J7J9R0-F1
#
_cell.length_a   1.000
_cell.length_b   1.000
_cell.length_c   1.000
_cell.angle_alpha   90.00
_cell.angle_beta   90.00
_cell.angle_gamma   90.00
#
_symmetry.space_group_name_H-M   'P 1'
#
loop_
_entity.id
_entity.type
_entity.pdbx_description
1 polymer ?
#
loop_
_entity_poly.entity_id
_entity_poly.type
_entity_poly.pdbx_seq_one_letter_code
_entity_poly.pdbx_strand_id
1 'polypeptide(L)'
;MFHPNVYADGSICLDILQNRWSPTYDVSAILTSIQSLLHDPNPNSPANNEAAQLFRENRREYDRRVANIVTESWKDEDDDDEDMENEKSEK
;
A
#
# COMPACT_ATOMS: atom_id res chain seq x y z
N MET A 1 -1.99 3.63 2.31
CA MET A 1 -1.32 2.73 1.33
C MET A 1 -0.96 3.49 0.07
N PHE A 2 0.22 3.21 -0.53
CA PHE A 2 0.68 3.85 -1.77
C PHE A 2 1.36 2.84 -2.68
N HIS A 3 0.65 2.41 -3.73
CA HIS A 3 1.13 1.39 -4.65
C HIS A 3 0.44 1.55 -6.02
N PRO A 4 1.13 1.36 -7.16
CA PRO A 4 0.54 1.54 -8.49
C PRO A 4 -0.73 0.74 -8.75
N ASN A 5 -0.88 -0.44 -8.14
CA ASN A 5 -2.03 -1.35 -8.32
C ASN A 5 -2.99 -1.42 -7.11
N VAL A 6 -2.92 -0.46 -6.18
CA VAL A 6 -3.86 -0.35 -5.05
C VAL A 6 -4.61 0.97 -5.14
N TYR A 7 -5.93 0.92 -5.02
CA TYR A 7 -6.81 2.10 -5.05
C TYR A 7 -6.77 2.87 -3.71
N ALA A 8 -7.28 4.10 -3.71
CA ALA A 8 -7.31 4.94 -2.51
C ALA A 8 -8.19 4.37 -1.38
N ASP A 9 -9.19 3.55 -1.72
CA ASP A 9 -10.05 2.84 -0.77
C ASP A 9 -9.44 1.53 -0.24
N GLY A 10 -8.21 1.20 -0.66
CA GLY A 10 -7.51 -0.02 -0.27
C GLY A 10 -7.84 -1.24 -1.12
N SER A 11 -8.75 -1.14 -2.10
CA SER A 11 -9.01 -2.24 -3.02
C SER A 11 -7.82 -2.52 -3.93
N ILE A 12 -7.61 -3.78 -4.32
CA ILE A 12 -6.46 -4.22 -5.11
C ILE A 12 -6.93 -4.59 -6.52
N CYS A 13 -6.26 -4.06 -7.54
CA CYS A 13 -6.47 -4.47 -8.92
C CYS A 13 -5.58 -5.68 -9.24
N LEU A 14 -6.08 -6.88 -8.98
CA LEU A 14 -5.40 -8.15 -9.26
C LEU A 14 -6.29 -9.05 -10.11
N ASP A 15 -5.78 -9.52 -11.26
CA ASP A 15 -6.55 -10.27 -12.26
C ASP A 15 -7.08 -11.61 -11.73
N ILE A 16 -6.33 -12.28 -10.85
CA ILE A 16 -6.76 -13.52 -10.19
C ILE A 16 -7.92 -13.31 -9.21
N LEU A 17 -8.17 -12.08 -8.74
CA LEU A 17 -9.33 -11.75 -7.91
C LEU A 17 -10.55 -11.31 -8.75
N GLN A 18 -10.38 -11.21 -10.07
CA GLN A 18 -11.41 -10.75 -11.01
C GLN A 18 -11.69 -11.85 -12.04
N ASN A 19 -11.32 -11.61 -13.31
CA ASN A 19 -11.68 -12.45 -14.44
C ASN A 19 -10.87 -13.75 -14.53
N ARG A 20 -9.78 -13.88 -13.78
CA ARG A 20 -8.93 -15.09 -13.72
C ARG A 20 -9.06 -15.86 -12.42
N TRP A 21 -10.13 -15.61 -11.65
CA TRP A 21 -10.42 -16.38 -10.45
C TRP A 21 -10.65 -17.86 -10.78
N SER A 22 -10.08 -18.73 -9.95
CA SER A 22 -10.26 -20.17 -9.99
C SER A 22 -10.47 -20.69 -8.57
N PRO A 23 -11.42 -21.62 -8.34
CA PRO A 23 -11.63 -22.22 -7.01
C PRO A 23 -10.44 -23.05 -6.52
N THR A 24 -9.40 -23.23 -7.36
CA THR A 24 -8.15 -23.89 -7.00
C THR A 24 -7.21 -23.01 -6.18
N TYR A 25 -7.43 -21.69 -6.13
CA TYR A 25 -6.61 -20.79 -5.31
C TYR A 25 -6.98 -20.93 -3.84
N ASP A 26 -5.98 -21.21 -3.02
CA ASP A 26 -6.08 -21.13 -1.58
C ASP A 26 -5.68 -19.73 -1.08
N VAL A 27 -5.89 -19.49 0.22
CA VAL A 27 -5.54 -18.21 0.86
C VAL A 27 -4.04 -17.93 0.71
N SER A 28 -3.19 -18.95 0.80
CA SER A 28 -1.75 -18.81 0.65
C SER A 28 -1.38 -18.29 -0.74
N ALA A 29 -1.94 -18.88 -1.81
CA ALA A 29 -1.68 -18.47 -3.19
C ALA A 29 -2.11 -17.02 -3.45
N ILE A 30 -3.24 -16.60 -2.87
CA ILE A 30 -3.73 -15.21 -2.98
C ILE A 30 -2.73 -14.26 -2.30
N LEU A 31 -2.32 -14.55 -1.06
CA LEU A 31 -1.39 -13.70 -0.31
C LEU A 31 0.00 -13.64 -0.97
N THR A 32 0.50 -14.76 -1.50
CA THR A 32 1.76 -14.78 -2.26
C THR A 32 1.67 -13.95 -3.54
N SER A 33 0.51 -13.95 -4.21
CA SER A 33 0.28 -13.13 -5.40
C SER A 33 0.26 -11.64 -5.05
N ILE A 34 -0.37 -11.25 -3.94
CA ILE A 34 -0.34 -9.87 -3.43
C ILE A 34 1.09 -9.46 -3.06
N GLN A 35 1.84 -10.32 -2.36
CA GLN A 35 3.24 -10.04 -2.03
C GLN A 35 4.10 -9.84 -3.28
N SER A 36 3.88 -10.66 -4.31
CA SER A 36 4.57 -10.53 -5.60
C SER A 36 4.23 -9.21 -6.28
N LEU A 37 2.96 -8.79 -6.22
CA LEU A 37 2.50 -7.51 -6.76
C LEU A 37 3.15 -6.30 -6.05
N LEU A 38 3.36 -6.38 -4.74
CA LEU A 38 4.06 -5.35 -3.97
C LEU A 38 5.55 -5.25 -4.34
N HIS A 39 6.16 -6.36 -4.75
CA HIS A 39 7.55 -6.39 -5.21
C HIS A 39 7.70 -5.86 -6.64
N ASP A 40 6.81 -6.29 -7.55
CA ASP A 40 6.83 -5.93 -8.96
C ASP A 40 5.47 -5.34 -9.38
N PRO A 41 5.28 -4.02 -9.24
CA PRO A 41 4.04 -3.38 -9.65
C PRO A 41 3.86 -3.44 -11.17
N ASN A 42 2.62 -3.51 -11.63
CA ASN A 42 2.27 -3.41 -13.04
C ASN A 42 1.86 -1.96 -13.39
N PRO A 43 2.75 -1.13 -13.95
CA PRO A 43 2.44 0.27 -14.23
C PRO A 43 1.58 0.44 -15.49
N ASN A 44 1.34 -0.61 -16.28
CA ASN A 44 0.52 -0.56 -17.50
C ASN A 44 -0.98 -0.56 -17.22
N SER A 45 -1.39 -0.89 -15.99
CA SER A 45 -2.79 -0.82 -15.54
C SER A 45 -2.83 -0.24 -14.12
N PRO A 46 -2.56 1.06 -13.97
CA PRO A 46 -2.44 1.69 -12.67
C PRO A 46 -3.82 1.92 -12.05
N ALA A 47 -4.01 1.41 -10.83
CA ALA A 47 -5.11 1.81 -9.94
C ALA A 47 -4.83 3.18 -9.29
N ASN A 48 -3.54 3.47 -9.06
CA ASN A 48 -3.07 4.76 -8.57
C ASN A 48 -2.12 5.38 -9.60
N ASN A 49 -2.63 6.36 -10.35
CA ASN A 49 -1.86 7.05 -11.41
C ASN A 49 -0.65 7.80 -10.85
N GLU A 50 -0.78 8.43 -9.68
CA GLU A 50 0.32 9.17 -9.06
C GLU A 50 1.47 8.23 -8.67
N ALA A 51 1.14 7.11 -8.02
CA ALA A 51 2.13 6.09 -7.67
C ALA A 51 2.83 5.51 -8.91
N ALA A 52 2.07 5.23 -9.97
CA ALA A 52 2.63 4.71 -11.23
C ALA A 52 3.52 5.73 -11.95
N GLN A 53 3.15 7.02 -11.94
CA GLN A 53 3.95 8.08 -12.52
C GLN A 53 5.26 8.26 -11.74
N LEU A 54 5.20 8.38 -10.41
CA LEU A 54 6.39 8.50 -9.58
C LEU A 54 7.29 7.27 -9.70
N PHE A 55 6.73 6.06 -9.79
CA PHE A 55 7.51 4.85 -10.00
C PHE A 55 8.31 4.87 -11.31
N ARG A 56 7.75 5.44 -12.40
CA ARG A 56 8.41 5.55 -13.72
C ARG A 56 9.37 6.72 -13.82
N GLU A 57 8.97 7.90 -13.34
CA GLU A 57 9.65 9.18 -13.61
C GLU A 57 10.55 9.62 -12.46
N ASN A 58 10.24 9.25 -11.21
CA ASN A 58 10.98 9.69 -10.04
C ASN A 58 10.99 8.62 -8.94
N ARG A 59 11.79 7.57 -9.16
CA ARG A 59 11.88 6.43 -8.24
C ARG A 59 12.27 6.84 -6.82
N ARG A 60 13.10 7.87 -6.66
CA ARG A 60 13.54 8.36 -5.35
C ARG A 60 12.39 8.93 -4.52
N GLU A 61 11.49 9.71 -5.14
CA GLU A 61 10.32 10.24 -4.44
C GLU A 61 9.30 9.14 -4.15
N TYR A 62 9.11 8.20 -5.08
CA TYR A 62 8.29 7.01 -4.84
C TYR A 62 8.76 6.24 -3.59
N ASP A 63 10.05 5.90 -3.54
CA ASP A 63 10.63 5.14 -2.42
C ASP A 63 10.51 5.92 -1.09
N ARG A 64 10.67 7.25 -1.12
CA ARG A 64 10.47 8.11 0.06
C ARG A 64 9.04 8.03 0.60
N ARG A 65 8.04 8.11 -0.28
CA ARG A 65 6.63 8.03 0.12
C ARG A 65 6.26 6.64 0.62
N VAL A 66 6.77 5.59 -0.03
CA VAL A 66 6.56 4.21 0.44
C VAL A 66 7.17 4.02 1.82
N ALA A 67 8.39 4.50 2.06
CA ALA A 67 9.03 4.43 3.37
C ALA A 67 8.20 5.14 4.45
N ASN A 68 7.67 6.33 4.16
CA ASN A 68 6.80 7.04 5.10
C ASN A 68 5.57 6.21 5.47
N ILE A 69 4.89 5.58 4.50
CA ILE A 69 3.71 4.74 4.77
C ILE A 69 4.06 3.50 5.57
N VAL A 70 5.21 2.88 5.32
CA VAL A 70 5.68 1.73 6.12
C VAL A 70 5.91 2.17 7.57
N THR A 71 6.54 3.33 7.79
CA THR A 71 6.73 3.87 9.14
C THR A 71 5.41 4.20 9.83
N GLU A 72 4.45 4.79 9.10
CA GLU A 72 3.10 5.07 9.62
C GLU A 72 2.36 3.79 10.02
N SER A 73 2.57 2.68 9.30
CA SER A 73 1.94 1.40 9.62
C SER A 73 2.44 0.73 10.91
N TRP A 74 3.53 1.25 11.51
CA TRP A 74 4.06 0.78 12.78
C TRP A 74 3.52 1.56 13.98
N LYS A 75 2.76 2.63 13.75
CA LYS A 75 2.09 3.35 14.82
C LYS A 75 0.91 2.51 15.30
N ASP A 76 0.93 2.14 16.56
CA ASP A 76 -0.20 1.44 17.18
C ASP A 76 -1.33 2.45 17.42
N GLU A 77 -2.59 2.01 17.32
CA GLU A 77 -3.77 2.87 17.57
C GLU A 77 -3.79 3.45 19.01
N ASP A 78 -3.01 2.86 19.91
CA ASP A 78 -2.89 3.26 21.33
C ASP A 78 -1.83 4.37 21.57
N ASP A 79 -0.94 4.66 20.62
CA ASP A 79 0.12 5.68 20.78
C ASP A 79 -0.41 7.13 20.58
N ASP A 80 -1.61 7.31 20.02
CA ASP A 80 -2.22 8.63 19.80
C ASP A 80 -2.74 9.31 21.10
N ASP A 81 -2.88 8.55 22.20
CA ASP A 81 -3.34 9.09 23.49
C ASP A 81 -2.20 9.77 24.30
N GLU A 82 -0.94 9.33 24.16
CA GLU A 82 0.20 9.94 24.87
C GLU A 82 0.63 11.30 24.29
N ASP A 83 0.50 11.49 22.97
CA ASP A 83 0.85 12.75 22.30
C ASP A 83 -0.18 13.87 22.61
N MET A 84 -1.45 13.51 22.83
CA MET A 84 -2.52 14.45 23.23
C MET A 84 -2.43 14.91 24.70
N GLU A 85 -1.83 14.10 25.58
CA GLU A 85 -1.58 14.49 26.97
C GLU A 85 -0.37 15.43 27.10
N ASN A 86 0.69 15.20 26.33
CA ASN A 86 1.87 16.06 26.33
C ASN A 86 1.57 17.48 25.81
N GLU A 87 0.78 17.63 24.74
CA GLU A 87 0.38 18.97 24.23
C GLU A 87 -0.55 19.75 25.18
N LYS A 88 -1.29 19.08 26.07
CA LYS A 88 -2.11 19.75 27.11
C LYS A 88 -1.29 20.16 28.33
N SER A 89 -0.17 19.48 28.61
CA SER A 89 0.70 19.78 29.74
C SER A 89 1.63 20.98 29.49
N GLU A 90 1.87 21.32 28.23
CA GLU A 90 2.69 22.47 27.80
C GLU A 90 1.88 23.77 27.56
N LYS A 91 0.57 23.78 27.91
CA LYS A 91 -0.30 24.97 27.85
C LYS A 91 -0.78 25.46 29.21
#